data_AF-A0A516IQ67-F1
#
_entry.id   AF-A0A516IQ67-F1
#
_cell.length_a   1.000
_cell.length_b   1.000
_cell.length_c   1.000
_cell.angle_alpha   90.00
_cell.angle_beta   90.00
_cell.angle_gamma   90.00
#
_symmetry.space_group_name_H-M   'P 1'
#
loop_
_entity.id
_entity.type
_entity.pdbx_description
1 polymer ?
#
loop_
_entity_poly.entity_id
_entity_poly.type
_entity_poly.pdbx_seq_one_letter_code
_entity_poly.pdbx_strand_id
1 'polypeptide(L)'
;MRIEARSQSCCGRKKATAAMLVRRGGVEPKSPASRLATLRLMHVAAETGARFIRERIDHDPLDWLLTRRKLFDERSAVEVCGRPEGFRRAVVLHGLSLGLDTAPTHVARIPAHEFLSHTAMRHLQSERPPRSREADPWEAGPMALYSCSISAELPDGHIQVFGAMIARSPNEVRQRLRQRYGPLLEDQALVRIGFDWSEPLASAMVSEAMAHVLRIAAAEPTSPFAHGLDFQVEQRFAA
;
A
#
# COMPACT_ATOMS: atom_id res chain seq x y z
N MET A 1 -44.34 23.35 -68.62
CA MET A 1 -43.41 24.38 -69.12
C MET A 1 -42.28 24.49 -68.10
N ARG A 2 -41.04 24.20 -68.51
CA ARG A 2 -39.81 24.30 -67.70
C ARG A 2 -39.63 25.70 -67.13
N ILE A 3 -38.92 25.84 -66.00
CA ILE A 3 -37.62 26.53 -65.87
C ILE A 3 -37.15 26.41 -64.41
N GLU A 4 -35.96 25.83 -64.23
CA GLU A 4 -35.12 25.99 -63.04
C GLU A 4 -34.44 27.37 -63.07
N ALA A 5 -34.16 27.96 -61.91
CA ALA A 5 -33.02 28.86 -61.75
C ALA A 5 -32.48 28.82 -60.32
N ARG A 6 -31.24 28.35 -60.20
CA ARG A 6 -30.32 28.56 -59.07
C ARG A 6 -29.99 30.05 -58.92
N SER A 7 -29.59 30.48 -57.72
CA SER A 7 -28.25 31.01 -57.43
C SER A 7 -28.23 31.99 -56.25
N GLN A 8 -27.32 31.73 -55.28
CA GLN A 8 -26.49 32.69 -54.51
C GLN A 8 -27.20 33.73 -53.63
N SER A 9 -26.66 34.29 -52.54
CA SER A 9 -25.46 34.13 -51.73
C SER A 9 -25.60 35.18 -50.60
N CYS A 10 -24.79 35.04 -49.55
CA CYS A 10 -24.34 36.08 -48.63
C CYS A 10 -25.22 36.52 -47.44
N CYS A 11 -24.67 36.16 -46.28
CA CYS A 11 -24.21 37.09 -45.25
C CYS A 11 -25.20 37.52 -44.16
N GLY A 12 -24.88 37.10 -42.94
CA GLY A 12 -25.01 37.96 -41.76
C GLY A 12 -25.98 37.47 -40.70
N ARG A 13 -25.44 36.81 -39.66
CA ARG A 13 -25.38 37.37 -38.29
C ARG A 13 -24.89 36.30 -37.31
N LYS A 14 -23.61 36.44 -36.93
CA LYS A 14 -23.08 35.88 -35.68
C LYS A 14 -23.75 36.64 -34.52
N LYS A 15 -24.45 35.94 -33.63
CA LYS A 15 -24.70 36.44 -32.28
C LYS A 15 -23.76 35.70 -31.34
N ALA A 16 -22.74 36.42 -30.92
CA ALA A 16 -21.99 36.11 -29.72
C ALA A 16 -22.90 36.34 -28.52
N THR A 17 -22.99 35.37 -27.62
CA THR A 17 -23.43 35.60 -26.25
C THR A 17 -22.29 35.16 -25.36
N ALA A 18 -21.66 36.16 -24.76
CA ALA A 18 -20.58 36.03 -23.80
C ALA A 18 -21.09 35.29 -22.55
N ALA A 19 -20.55 34.10 -22.29
CA ALA A 19 -20.51 33.53 -20.95
C ALA A 19 -19.14 33.86 -20.36
N MET A 20 -19.16 34.89 -19.54
CA MET A 20 -18.05 35.50 -18.83
C MET A 20 -17.47 34.54 -17.78
N LEU A 21 -16.14 34.43 -17.81
CA LEU A 21 -15.21 33.98 -16.78
C LEU A 21 -15.80 33.52 -15.44
N VAL A 22 -15.66 32.23 -15.16
CA VAL A 22 -15.21 31.77 -13.84
C VAL A 22 -13.92 30.98 -14.07
N ARG A 23 -12.77 31.68 -14.03
CA ARG A 23 -11.45 31.04 -13.87
C ARG A 23 -11.38 30.48 -12.45
N ARG A 24 -11.89 29.27 -12.23
CA ARG A 24 -11.41 28.43 -11.14
C ARG A 24 -10.12 27.78 -11.63
N GLY A 25 -9.02 28.00 -10.90
CA GLY A 25 -7.76 27.29 -11.10
C GLY A 25 -8.00 25.79 -10.92
N GLY A 26 -8.37 25.11 -12.00
CA GLY A 26 -8.38 23.67 -12.07
C GLY A 26 -6.94 23.23 -12.18
N VAL A 27 -6.44 22.55 -11.15
CA VAL A 27 -5.30 21.65 -11.32
C VAL A 27 -5.78 20.65 -12.37
N GLU A 28 -5.22 20.72 -13.59
CA GLU A 28 -5.48 19.71 -14.60
C GLU A 28 -5.23 18.33 -13.96
N PRO A 29 -6.18 17.38 -14.06
CA PRO A 29 -5.96 16.06 -13.52
C PRO A 29 -4.72 15.48 -14.20
N LYS A 30 -3.62 15.31 -13.44
CA LYS A 30 -2.40 14.67 -13.93
C LYS A 30 -2.79 13.36 -14.62
N SER A 31 -2.31 13.17 -15.84
CA SER A 31 -2.63 11.98 -16.63
C SER A 31 -2.37 10.70 -15.81
N PRO A 32 -3.13 9.62 -16.04
CA PRO A 32 -2.94 8.35 -15.31
C PRO A 32 -1.49 7.87 -15.33
N ALA A 33 -0.78 8.08 -16.44
CA ALA A 33 0.65 7.81 -16.58
C ALA A 33 1.53 8.65 -15.65
N SER A 34 1.24 9.95 -15.48
CA SER A 34 1.94 10.83 -14.54
C SER A 34 1.70 10.44 -13.07
N ARG A 35 0.49 9.95 -12.76
CA ARG A 35 0.16 9.44 -11.43
C ARG A 35 0.89 8.15 -11.09
N LEU A 36 0.91 7.18 -12.00
CA LEU A 36 1.66 5.93 -11.80
C LEU A 36 3.16 6.16 -11.65
N ALA A 37 3.73 7.08 -12.45
CA ALA A 37 5.13 7.46 -12.29
C ALA A 37 5.42 8.04 -10.90
N THR A 38 4.52 8.87 -10.37
CA THR A 38 4.64 9.44 -9.02
C THR A 38 4.58 8.35 -7.95
N LEU A 39 3.63 7.41 -8.07
CA LEU A 39 3.45 6.32 -7.09
C LEU A 39 4.66 5.38 -7.03
N ARG A 40 5.24 5.05 -8.19
CA ARG A 40 6.46 4.24 -8.25
C ARG A 40 7.63 4.91 -7.54
N LEU A 41 7.84 6.19 -7.80
CA LEU A 41 8.91 6.96 -7.16
C LEU A 41 8.70 7.04 -5.63
N MET A 42 7.47 7.34 -5.19
CA MET A 42 7.13 7.40 -3.76
C MET A 42 7.36 6.06 -3.06
N HIS A 43 7.01 4.95 -3.71
CA HIS A 43 7.26 3.62 -3.16
C HIS A 43 8.77 3.36 -3.01
N VAL A 44 9.56 3.62 -4.06
CA VAL A 44 11.03 3.46 -3.98
C VAL A 44 11.65 4.33 -2.90
N ALA A 45 11.20 5.58 -2.75
CA ALA A 45 11.67 6.46 -1.68
C ALA A 45 11.34 5.92 -0.28
N ALA A 46 10.11 5.39 -0.10
CA ALA A 46 9.71 4.77 1.16
C ALA A 46 10.54 3.52 1.49
N GLU A 47 10.74 2.62 0.51
CA GLU A 47 11.57 1.42 0.67
C GLU A 47 13.04 1.77 0.94
N THR A 48 13.56 2.83 0.31
CA THR A 48 14.93 3.32 0.56
C THR A 48 15.07 3.77 2.01
N GLY A 49 14.18 4.64 2.49
CA GLY A 49 14.22 5.12 3.87
C GLY A 49 14.05 4.00 4.89
N ALA A 50 13.07 3.12 4.68
CA ALA A 50 12.82 1.97 5.55
C ALA A 50 14.05 1.05 5.63
N ARG A 51 14.66 0.75 4.48
CA ARG A 51 15.87 -0.07 4.41
C ARG A 51 17.05 0.56 5.15
N PHE A 52 17.31 1.84 4.93
CA PHE A 52 18.46 2.53 5.51
C PHE A 52 18.41 2.52 7.04
N ILE A 53 17.21 2.70 7.60
CA ILE A 53 16.97 2.57 9.04
C ILE A 53 17.17 1.11 9.49
N ARG A 54 16.50 0.16 8.82
CA ARG A 54 16.53 -1.27 9.18
C ARG A 54 17.94 -1.86 9.18
N GLU A 55 18.75 -1.49 8.18
CA GLU A 55 20.12 -2.00 7.99
C GLU A 55 21.20 -1.10 8.59
N ARG A 56 20.83 0.02 9.23
CA ARG A 56 21.76 1.01 9.80
C ARG A 56 22.82 1.48 8.80
N ILE A 57 22.38 1.78 7.57
CA ILE A 57 23.26 2.29 6.52
C ILE A 57 23.63 3.73 6.84
N ASP A 58 24.94 4.00 6.99
CA ASP A 58 25.49 5.31 7.39
C ASP A 58 25.61 6.29 6.19
N HIS A 59 24.52 6.41 5.43
CA HIS A 59 24.39 7.33 4.30
C HIS A 59 22.99 7.95 4.31
N ASP A 60 22.82 9.14 3.73
CA ASP A 60 21.49 9.73 3.57
C ASP A 60 20.69 8.96 2.50
N PRO A 61 19.46 8.48 2.79
CA PRO A 61 18.61 7.86 1.78
C PRO A 61 18.27 8.80 0.61
N LEU A 62 18.20 10.12 0.85
CA LEU A 62 18.02 11.11 -0.21
C LEU A 62 19.23 11.15 -1.15
N ASP A 63 20.45 11.04 -0.62
CA ASP A 63 21.65 10.94 -1.43
C ASP A 63 21.61 9.68 -2.31
N TRP A 64 21.07 8.57 -1.80
CA TRP A 64 20.90 7.37 -2.62
C TRP A 64 19.96 7.59 -3.80
N LEU A 65 18.85 8.29 -3.58
CA LEU A 65 17.85 8.59 -4.61
C LEU A 65 18.38 9.52 -5.71
N LEU A 66 19.25 10.47 -5.35
CA LEU A 66 19.79 11.50 -6.25
C LEU A 66 21.10 11.09 -6.95
N THR A 67 21.86 10.16 -6.36
CA THR A 67 23.15 9.71 -6.91
C THR A 67 22.96 8.85 -8.16
N ARG A 68 23.80 9.07 -9.17
CA ARG A 68 23.87 8.24 -10.38
C ARG A 68 24.46 6.87 -10.07
N ARG A 69 23.82 5.81 -10.58
CA ARG A 69 24.11 4.43 -10.19
C ARG A 69 24.16 3.50 -11.41
N LYS A 70 25.07 2.53 -11.39
CA LYS A 70 25.17 1.46 -12.40
C LYS A 70 23.86 0.71 -12.54
N LEU A 71 23.16 0.46 -11.43
CA LEU A 71 21.83 -0.15 -11.39
C LEU A 71 20.83 0.49 -12.37
N PHE A 72 20.96 1.80 -12.59
CA PHE A 72 20.04 2.62 -13.38
C PHE A 72 20.66 3.13 -14.69
N ASP A 73 21.71 2.46 -15.16
CA ASP A 73 22.45 2.85 -16.37
C ASP A 73 22.99 4.29 -16.25
N GLU A 74 23.70 4.56 -15.13
CA GLU A 74 24.34 5.84 -14.81
C GLU A 74 23.36 7.01 -14.59
N ARG A 75 22.10 6.71 -14.29
CA ARG A 75 21.07 7.69 -13.90
C ARG A 75 20.73 7.58 -12.42
N SER A 76 20.06 8.60 -11.90
CA SER A 76 19.55 8.60 -10.52
C SER A 76 18.22 7.85 -10.42
N ALA A 77 17.87 7.42 -9.20
CA ALA A 77 16.59 6.75 -8.95
C ALA A 77 15.40 7.66 -9.28
N VAL A 78 15.50 8.96 -8.94
CA VAL A 78 14.45 9.96 -9.20
C VAL A 78 14.13 10.08 -10.70
N GLU A 79 15.13 9.94 -11.57
CA GLU A 79 14.96 10.05 -13.03
C GLU A 79 14.32 8.81 -13.66
N VAL A 80 14.54 7.62 -13.09
CA VAL A 80 14.18 6.35 -13.74
C VAL A 80 13.05 5.59 -13.07
N CYS A 81 12.86 5.72 -11.75
CA CYS A 81 11.89 4.94 -11.01
C CYS A 81 10.44 5.32 -11.33
N GLY A 82 10.19 6.45 -12.00
CA GLY A 82 8.87 6.71 -12.58
C GLY A 82 8.49 5.72 -13.71
N ARG A 83 9.47 5.08 -14.33
CA ARG A 83 9.27 4.07 -15.39
C ARG A 83 9.24 2.66 -14.80
N PRO A 84 8.50 1.71 -15.42
CA PRO A 84 8.39 0.34 -14.91
C PRO A 84 9.75 -0.34 -14.71
N GLU A 85 10.70 -0.12 -15.60
CA GLU A 85 12.00 -0.78 -15.55
C GLU A 85 12.87 -0.29 -14.38
N GLY A 86 13.01 1.03 -14.21
CA GLY A 86 13.75 1.60 -13.07
C GLY A 86 13.10 1.24 -11.73
N PHE A 87 11.78 1.24 -11.69
CA PHE A 87 11.00 0.80 -10.52
C PHE A 87 11.30 -0.65 -10.14
N ARG A 88 11.20 -1.57 -11.11
CA ARG A 88 11.43 -3.01 -10.93
C ARG A 88 12.82 -3.29 -10.35
N ARG A 89 13.85 -2.65 -10.89
CA ARG A 89 15.24 -2.80 -10.41
C ARG A 89 15.40 -2.33 -8.96
N ALA A 90 14.81 -1.19 -8.61
CA ALA A 90 14.87 -0.66 -7.25
C ALA A 90 14.15 -1.58 -6.25
N VAL A 91 12.93 -2.01 -6.57
CA VAL A 91 12.14 -2.92 -5.72
C VAL A 91 12.89 -4.21 -5.44
N VAL A 92 13.48 -4.84 -6.47
CA VAL A 92 14.28 -6.06 -6.28
C VAL A 92 15.51 -5.79 -5.40
N LEU A 93 16.23 -4.69 -5.64
CA LEU A 93 17.42 -4.34 -4.87
C LEU A 93 17.11 -4.17 -3.38
N HIS A 94 16.03 -3.46 -3.05
CA HIS A 94 15.63 -3.25 -1.64
C HIS A 94 15.01 -4.51 -1.02
N GLY A 95 14.18 -5.23 -1.76
CA GLY A 95 13.53 -6.46 -1.29
C GLY A 95 14.52 -7.58 -0.98
N LEU A 96 15.60 -7.68 -1.75
CA LEU A 96 16.69 -8.66 -1.52
C LEU A 96 17.86 -8.10 -0.69
N SER A 97 17.76 -6.86 -0.22
CA SER A 97 18.83 -6.20 0.55
C SER A 97 20.20 -6.26 -0.13
N LEU A 98 20.25 -6.11 -1.46
CA LEU A 98 21.51 -6.16 -2.23
C LEU A 98 22.36 -4.91 -2.00
N GLY A 99 23.65 -4.95 -2.33
CA GLY A 99 24.52 -3.77 -2.25
C GLY A 99 23.93 -2.55 -2.97
N LEU A 100 24.19 -1.33 -2.46
CA LEU A 100 23.51 -0.09 -2.87
C LEU A 100 23.71 0.33 -4.34
N ASP A 101 24.58 -0.33 -5.09
CA ASP A 101 24.73 -0.14 -6.53
C ASP A 101 25.12 -1.45 -7.24
N THR A 102 24.19 -2.41 -7.29
CA THR A 102 24.40 -3.65 -8.05
C THR A 102 24.28 -3.43 -9.56
N ALA A 103 24.97 -4.27 -10.34
CA ALA A 103 24.82 -4.27 -11.80
C ALA A 103 23.36 -4.61 -12.19
N PRO A 104 22.79 -3.95 -13.21
CA PRO A 104 21.40 -4.17 -13.62
C PRO A 104 21.14 -5.60 -14.09
N THR A 105 22.16 -6.26 -14.63
CA THR A 105 22.10 -7.67 -15.06
C THR A 105 21.81 -8.63 -13.91
N HIS A 106 22.22 -8.32 -12.68
CA HIS A 106 21.96 -9.17 -11.51
C HIS A 106 20.50 -9.18 -11.08
N VAL A 107 19.76 -8.11 -11.37
CA VAL A 107 18.34 -7.96 -10.98
C VAL A 107 17.38 -8.16 -12.16
N ALA A 108 17.89 -8.19 -13.39
CA ALA A 108 17.09 -8.18 -14.61
C ALA A 108 16.11 -9.35 -14.74
N ARG A 109 16.38 -10.51 -14.12
CA ARG A 109 15.53 -11.70 -14.20
C ARG A 109 14.67 -11.96 -12.97
N ILE A 110 14.76 -11.09 -11.97
CA ILE A 110 14.05 -11.27 -10.70
C ILE A 110 12.66 -10.61 -10.78
N PRO A 111 11.58 -11.34 -10.46
CA PRO A 111 10.22 -10.80 -10.49
C PRO A 111 9.97 -9.82 -9.35
N ALA A 112 9.95 -8.51 -9.64
CA ALA A 112 9.76 -7.48 -8.61
C ALA A 112 8.42 -7.56 -7.85
N HIS A 113 7.38 -8.15 -8.44
CA HIS A 113 6.07 -8.24 -7.80
C HIS A 113 6.06 -9.13 -6.55
N GLU A 114 7.04 -10.05 -6.41
CA GLU A 114 7.21 -10.87 -5.20
C GLU A 114 7.60 -10.02 -3.97
N PHE A 115 8.15 -8.83 -4.19
CA PHE A 115 8.59 -7.91 -3.13
C PHE A 115 7.63 -6.75 -2.92
N LEU A 116 6.49 -6.74 -3.61
CA LEU A 116 5.46 -5.73 -3.43
C LEU A 116 4.40 -6.24 -2.46
N SER A 117 4.02 -5.38 -1.51
CA SER A 117 2.81 -5.63 -0.72
C SER A 117 1.56 -5.59 -1.61
N HIS A 118 0.50 -6.30 -1.18
CA HIS A 118 -0.80 -6.26 -1.85
C HIS A 118 -1.33 -4.82 -2.02
N THR A 119 -1.10 -3.96 -1.03
CA THR A 119 -1.47 -2.54 -1.08
C THR A 119 -0.68 -1.80 -2.16
N ALA A 120 0.63 -2.01 -2.26
CA ALA A 120 1.45 -1.41 -3.31
C ALA A 120 1.01 -1.88 -4.70
N MET A 121 0.78 -3.19 -4.87
CA MET A 121 0.28 -3.76 -6.13
C MET A 121 -1.02 -3.11 -6.58
N ARG A 122 -2.00 -2.98 -5.67
CA ARG A 122 -3.29 -2.34 -5.96
C ARG A 122 -3.15 -0.90 -6.45
N HIS A 123 -2.31 -0.10 -5.79
CA HIS A 123 -2.10 1.29 -6.19
C HIS A 123 -1.33 1.43 -7.51
N LEU A 124 -0.42 0.50 -7.80
CA LEU A 124 0.40 0.50 -9.01
C LEU A 124 -0.31 -0.09 -10.24
N GLN A 125 -1.33 -0.92 -10.04
CA GLN A 125 -2.13 -1.54 -11.10
C GLN A 125 -3.41 -0.76 -11.44
N SER A 126 -3.89 0.13 -10.57
CA SER A 126 -5.13 0.85 -10.85
C SER A 126 -4.91 2.02 -11.83
N GLU A 127 -5.40 1.89 -13.07
CA GLU A 127 -5.52 3.01 -14.02
C GLU A 127 -6.60 4.04 -13.59
N ARG A 128 -7.35 3.78 -12.52
CA ARG A 128 -8.38 4.69 -11.97
C ARG A 128 -7.94 5.37 -10.67
N PRO A 129 -8.33 6.64 -10.43
CA PRO A 129 -8.24 7.23 -9.09
C PRO A 129 -8.93 6.34 -8.07
N PRO A 130 -8.45 6.28 -6.81
CA PRO A 130 -9.06 5.42 -5.82
C PRO A 130 -10.43 6.02 -5.57
N ARG A 131 -11.49 5.33 -6.01
CA ARG A 131 -12.81 5.57 -5.44
C ARG A 131 -12.67 5.24 -3.95
N SER A 132 -13.20 6.14 -3.13
CA SER A 132 -13.32 5.97 -1.70
C SER A 132 -13.84 4.56 -1.35
N ARG A 133 -12.90 3.71 -0.92
CA ARG A 133 -12.97 2.78 0.20
C ARG A 133 -14.27 1.98 0.33
N GLU A 134 -14.45 1.02 -0.56
CA GLU A 134 -15.07 -0.27 -0.26
C GLU A 134 -14.11 -1.35 -0.77
N ALA A 135 -13.80 -2.34 0.06
CA ALA A 135 -12.98 -3.47 -0.36
C ALA A 135 -13.65 -4.12 -1.59
N ASP A 136 -12.86 -4.41 -2.62
CA ASP A 136 -13.36 -5.04 -3.84
C ASP A 136 -14.08 -6.35 -3.45
N PRO A 137 -15.39 -6.51 -3.73
CA PRO A 137 -16.18 -7.64 -3.23
C PRO A 137 -15.70 -9.02 -3.69
N TRP A 138 -14.81 -9.07 -4.69
CA TRP A 138 -14.34 -10.29 -5.33
C TRP A 138 -13.01 -10.83 -4.77
N GLU A 139 -12.31 -10.10 -3.89
CA GLU A 139 -11.14 -10.61 -3.12
C GLU A 139 -11.51 -11.07 -1.69
N ALA A 140 -12.78 -10.95 -1.30
CA ALA A 140 -13.27 -11.34 0.00
C ALA A 140 -13.31 -12.87 0.15
N GLY A 141 -12.27 -13.44 0.74
CA GLY A 141 -12.30 -14.82 1.24
C GLY A 141 -13.44 -15.03 2.25
N PRO A 142 -13.75 -16.29 2.60
CA PRO A 142 -14.70 -16.58 3.67
C PRO A 142 -14.25 -15.91 4.97
N MET A 143 -15.23 -15.51 5.79
CA MET A 143 -14.94 -14.97 7.12
C MET A 143 -14.14 -16.01 7.91
N ALA A 144 -13.03 -15.59 8.49
CA ALA A 144 -12.20 -16.41 9.35
C ALA A 144 -11.75 -15.59 10.56
N LEU A 145 -11.49 -16.28 11.67
CA LEU A 145 -10.74 -15.67 12.76
C LEU A 145 -9.29 -15.48 12.31
N TYR A 146 -8.75 -14.30 12.56
CA TYR A 146 -7.33 -14.03 12.46
C TYR A 146 -6.81 -13.63 13.83
N SER A 147 -5.65 -14.15 14.20
CA SER A 147 -4.87 -13.66 15.33
C SER A 147 -3.73 -12.79 14.82
N CYS A 148 -3.34 -11.82 15.64
CA CYS A 148 -2.17 -11.02 15.40
C CYS A 148 -1.39 -10.75 16.68
N SER A 149 -0.08 -10.64 16.54
CA SER A 149 0.81 -10.28 17.63
C SER A 149 1.82 -9.24 17.17
N ILE A 150 2.13 -8.31 18.07
CA ILE A 150 3.12 -7.25 17.88
C ILE A 150 4.01 -7.26 19.11
N SER A 151 5.31 -7.25 18.92
CA SER A 151 6.31 -7.04 19.98
C SER A 151 7.35 -6.08 19.42
N ALA A 152 7.37 -4.85 19.92
CA ALA A 152 8.13 -3.77 19.32
C ALA A 152 8.82 -2.92 20.38
N GLU A 153 10.07 -2.57 20.12
CA GLU A 153 10.78 -1.51 20.84
C GLU A 153 10.41 -0.14 20.25
N LEU A 154 10.03 0.78 21.13
CA LEU A 154 9.72 2.17 20.87
C LEU A 154 10.73 3.06 21.61
N PRO A 155 10.90 4.33 21.22
CA PRO A 155 11.78 5.26 21.94
C PRO A 155 11.45 5.38 23.44
N ASP A 156 10.16 5.26 23.78
CA ASP A 156 9.66 5.44 25.15
C ASP A 156 9.42 4.10 25.89
N GLY A 157 9.90 2.97 25.35
CA GLY A 157 9.79 1.66 26.00
C GLY A 157 9.44 0.51 25.04
N HIS A 158 8.85 -0.56 25.57
CA HIS A 158 8.45 -1.74 24.82
C HIS A 158 6.92 -1.89 24.78
N ILE A 159 6.37 -2.30 23.63
CA ILE A 159 4.95 -2.61 23.50
C ILE A 159 4.75 -4.05 23.05
N GLN A 160 3.80 -4.72 23.71
CA GLN A 160 3.27 -6.01 23.31
C GLN A 160 1.78 -5.87 23.02
N VAL A 161 1.34 -6.42 21.89
CA VAL A 161 -0.07 -6.48 21.52
C VAL A 161 -0.38 -7.91 21.12
N PHE A 162 -1.49 -8.43 21.63
CA PHE A 162 -2.17 -9.57 21.05
C PHE A 162 -3.57 -9.14 20.61
N GLY A 163 -3.96 -9.51 19.40
CA GLY A 163 -5.28 -9.24 18.86
C GLY A 163 -5.88 -10.49 18.20
N ALA A 164 -7.20 -10.57 18.20
CA ALA A 164 -7.95 -11.57 17.45
C ALA A 164 -9.23 -10.95 16.90
N MET A 165 -9.48 -11.12 15.60
CA MET A 165 -10.64 -10.50 14.94
C MET A 165 -11.17 -11.34 13.80
N ILE A 166 -12.47 -11.24 13.53
CA ILE A 166 -13.05 -11.79 12.31
C ILE A 166 -12.78 -10.83 11.14
N ALA A 167 -12.21 -11.40 10.08
CA ALA A 167 -11.91 -10.71 8.84
C ALA A 167 -12.05 -11.65 7.63
N ARG A 168 -12.09 -11.08 6.43
CA ARG A 168 -12.18 -11.81 5.16
C ARG A 168 -10.81 -12.11 4.56
N SER A 169 -9.78 -11.42 5.03
CA SER A 169 -8.42 -11.55 4.53
C SER A 169 -7.38 -11.05 5.55
N PRO A 170 -6.11 -11.49 5.44
CA PRO A 170 -5.00 -10.89 6.21
C PRO A 170 -4.84 -9.39 5.94
N ASN A 171 -5.16 -8.93 4.73
CA ASN A 171 -5.06 -7.52 4.35
C ASN A 171 -6.05 -6.64 5.11
N GLU A 172 -7.25 -7.14 5.39
CA GLU A 172 -8.23 -6.45 6.22
C GLU A 172 -7.73 -6.30 7.66
N VAL A 173 -7.11 -7.35 8.22
CA VAL A 173 -6.48 -7.32 9.56
C VAL A 173 -5.36 -6.28 9.59
N ARG A 174 -4.43 -6.34 8.63
CA ARG A 174 -3.34 -5.35 8.49
C ARG A 174 -3.88 -3.94 8.36
N GLN A 175 -4.93 -3.72 7.57
CA GLN A 175 -5.55 -2.41 7.43
C GLN A 175 -6.16 -1.89 8.76
N ARG A 176 -6.73 -2.76 9.59
CA ARG A 176 -7.24 -2.41 10.93
C ARG A 176 -6.10 -2.10 11.89
N LEU A 177 -5.04 -2.91 11.90
CA LEU A 177 -3.82 -2.67 12.69
C LEU A 177 -3.17 -1.34 12.34
N ARG A 178 -3.01 -1.03 11.05
CA ARG A 178 -2.47 0.24 10.59
C ARG A 178 -3.30 1.44 11.04
N GLN A 179 -4.63 1.31 11.07
CA GLN A 179 -5.52 2.37 11.56
C GLN A 179 -5.40 2.58 13.07
N ARG A 180 -5.19 1.51 13.83
CA ARG A 180 -5.14 1.53 15.30
C ARG A 180 -3.77 1.94 15.83
N TYR A 181 -2.70 1.44 15.21
CA TYR A 181 -1.33 1.51 15.71
C TYR A 181 -0.36 2.26 14.81
N GLY A 182 -0.82 2.67 13.64
CA GLY A 182 0.04 3.27 12.62
C GLY A 182 0.83 2.23 11.83
N PRO A 183 1.54 2.69 10.78
CA PRO A 183 2.23 1.80 9.84
C PRO A 183 3.44 1.08 10.45
N LEU A 184 4.13 1.68 11.42
CA LEU A 184 5.33 1.10 12.01
C LEU A 184 5.04 -0.21 12.75
N LEU A 185 4.01 -0.20 13.60
CA LEU A 185 3.63 -1.38 14.39
C LEU A 185 2.88 -2.41 13.55
N GLU A 186 2.17 -1.99 12.51
CA GLU A 186 1.55 -2.92 11.55
C GLU A 186 2.58 -3.72 10.75
N ASP A 187 3.68 -3.10 10.34
CA ASP A 187 4.77 -3.77 9.62
C ASP A 187 5.40 -4.88 10.47
N GLN A 188 5.50 -4.65 11.79
CA GLN A 188 6.01 -5.62 12.76
C GLN A 188 4.98 -6.68 13.18
N ALA A 189 3.72 -6.57 12.74
CA ALA A 189 2.67 -7.48 13.13
C ALA A 189 2.81 -8.84 12.44
N LEU A 190 2.83 -9.90 13.24
CA LEU A 190 2.60 -11.26 12.78
C LEU A 190 1.10 -11.47 12.70
N VAL A 191 0.59 -11.80 11.51
CA VAL A 191 -0.84 -12.06 11.27
C VAL A 191 -1.02 -13.50 10.82
N ARG A 192 -1.91 -14.23 11.47
CA ARG A 192 -2.16 -15.66 11.22
C ARG A 192 -3.66 -15.94 11.14
N ILE A 193 -4.03 -16.95 10.36
CA ILE A 193 -5.40 -17.48 10.37
C ILE A 193 -5.57 -18.38 11.60
N GLY A 194 -6.70 -18.25 12.26
CA GLY A 194 -7.05 -19.00 13.46
C GLY A 194 -6.41 -18.44 14.73
N PHE A 195 -6.38 -19.28 15.75
CA PHE A 195 -5.82 -18.97 17.06
C PHE A 195 -4.94 -20.12 17.54
N ASP A 196 -3.72 -19.80 17.94
CA ASP A 196 -2.70 -20.74 18.38
C ASP A 196 -2.26 -20.40 19.80
N TRP A 197 -2.74 -21.20 20.78
CA TRP A 197 -2.41 -20.99 22.19
C TRP A 197 -0.93 -21.24 22.50
N SER A 198 -0.22 -22.00 21.67
CA SER A 198 1.21 -22.27 21.89
C SER A 198 2.09 -21.05 21.58
N GLU A 199 1.54 -20.01 20.95
CA GLU A 199 2.26 -18.78 20.70
C GLU A 199 2.59 -18.05 22.02
N PRO A 200 3.85 -17.60 22.22
CA PRO A 200 4.26 -17.01 23.49
C PRO A 200 3.41 -15.81 23.92
N LEU A 201 3.10 -14.89 23.01
CA LEU A 201 2.26 -13.72 23.32
C LEU A 201 0.81 -14.11 23.58
N ALA A 202 0.28 -15.11 22.88
CA ALA A 202 -1.08 -15.59 23.10
C ALA A 202 -1.22 -16.21 24.50
N SER A 203 -0.35 -17.15 24.86
CA SER A 203 -0.37 -17.80 26.18
C SER A 203 -0.05 -16.84 27.34
N ALA A 204 0.77 -15.81 27.11
CA ALA A 204 1.12 -14.83 28.13
C ALA A 204 0.05 -13.75 28.36
N MET A 205 -0.62 -13.29 27.30
CA MET A 205 -1.51 -12.11 27.37
C MET A 205 -3.00 -12.45 27.41
N VAL A 206 -3.39 -13.64 26.95
CA VAL A 206 -4.80 -14.03 26.83
C VAL A 206 -5.16 -14.93 28.00
N SER A 207 -6.32 -14.72 28.62
CA SER A 207 -6.80 -15.64 29.66
C SER A 207 -7.29 -16.96 29.05
N GLU A 208 -7.22 -18.06 29.80
CA GLU A 208 -7.68 -19.37 29.32
C GLU A 208 -9.16 -19.36 28.89
N ALA A 209 -10.00 -18.62 29.61
CA ALA A 209 -11.41 -18.43 29.25
C ALA A 209 -11.57 -17.74 27.89
N MET A 210 -10.78 -16.70 27.62
CA MET A 210 -10.79 -16.01 26.33
C MET A 210 -10.21 -16.91 25.23
N ALA A 211 -9.19 -17.71 25.53
CA ALA A 211 -8.64 -18.69 24.61
C ALA A 211 -9.70 -19.69 24.13
N HIS A 212 -10.60 -20.10 25.03
CA HIS A 212 -11.73 -20.94 24.68
C HIS A 212 -12.68 -20.21 23.72
N VAL A 213 -13.06 -18.97 24.05
CA VAL A 213 -13.89 -18.12 23.19
C VAL A 213 -13.29 -17.98 21.78
N LEU A 214 -11.99 -17.71 21.68
CA LEU A 214 -11.30 -17.58 20.40
C LEU A 214 -11.29 -18.90 19.62
N ARG A 215 -11.15 -20.06 20.28
CA ARG A 215 -11.26 -21.37 19.62
C ARG A 215 -12.66 -21.64 19.08
N ILE A 216 -13.71 -21.28 19.81
CA ILE A 216 -15.11 -21.38 19.34
C ILE A 216 -15.31 -20.48 18.12
N ALA A 217 -14.86 -19.23 18.19
CA ALA A 217 -14.96 -18.29 17.07
C ALA A 217 -14.14 -18.74 15.84
N ALA A 218 -13.00 -19.40 16.05
CA ALA A 218 -12.21 -19.98 14.96
C ALA A 218 -12.91 -21.16 14.28
N ALA A 219 -13.62 -21.99 15.05
CA ALA A 219 -14.37 -23.13 14.53
C ALA A 219 -15.63 -22.70 13.75
N GLU A 220 -16.31 -21.64 14.21
CA GLU A 220 -17.54 -21.12 13.60
C GLU A 220 -17.48 -19.59 13.37
N PRO A 221 -16.65 -19.12 12.41
CA PRO A 221 -16.38 -17.70 12.21
C PRO A 221 -17.57 -16.90 11.62
N THR A 222 -18.58 -17.58 11.10
CA THR A 222 -19.84 -16.98 10.60
C THR A 222 -20.97 -17.06 11.61
N SER A 223 -20.74 -17.58 12.81
CA SER A 223 -21.76 -17.66 13.86
C SER A 223 -22.15 -16.25 14.35
N PRO A 224 -23.37 -16.05 14.87
CA PRO A 224 -23.77 -14.80 15.52
C PRO A 224 -22.84 -14.40 16.68
N PHE A 225 -22.18 -15.39 17.31
CA PHE A 225 -21.21 -15.17 18.38
C PHE A 225 -19.90 -14.56 17.87
N ALA A 226 -19.40 -15.06 16.73
CA ALA A 226 -18.18 -14.54 16.12
C ALA A 226 -18.40 -13.18 15.44
N HIS A 227 -19.64 -12.84 15.09
CA HIS A 227 -19.96 -11.61 14.40
C HIS A 227 -19.52 -10.36 15.19
N GLY A 228 -18.62 -9.58 14.60
CA GLY A 228 -18.10 -8.35 15.22
C GLY A 228 -17.03 -8.58 16.28
N LEU A 229 -16.54 -9.81 16.46
CA LEU A 229 -15.44 -10.09 17.38
C LEU A 229 -14.16 -9.35 16.93
N ASP A 230 -13.69 -8.47 17.79
CA ASP A 230 -12.44 -7.71 17.73
C ASP A 230 -11.90 -7.63 19.16
N PHE A 231 -11.12 -8.63 19.54
CA PHE A 231 -10.48 -8.76 20.84
C PHE A 231 -9.05 -8.24 20.76
N GLN A 232 -8.63 -7.53 21.82
CA GLN A 232 -7.28 -7.00 21.91
C GLN A 232 -6.81 -6.86 23.34
N VAL A 233 -5.55 -7.19 23.59
CA VAL A 233 -4.82 -6.91 24.82
C VAL A 233 -3.51 -6.23 24.46
N GLU A 234 -3.17 -5.21 25.23
CA GLU A 234 -1.96 -4.42 25.06
C GLU A 234 -1.24 -4.30 26.40
N GLN A 235 0.08 -4.44 26.35
CA GLN A 235 0.98 -4.18 27.48
C GLN A 235 2.06 -3.20 27.02
N ARG A 236 2.31 -2.19 27.85
CA ARG A 236 3.38 -1.22 27.65
C ARG A 236 4.33 -1.26 28.83
N PHE A 237 5.61 -1.34 28.52
CA PHE A 237 6.69 -1.33 29.49
C PHE A 237 7.47 -0.05 29.30
N ALA A 238 7.51 0.80 30.32
CA ALA A 238 8.37 1.98 30.30
C ALA A 238 9.85 1.54 30.35
N ALA A 239 10.72 2.32 29.70
CA ALA A 239 12.16 2.17 29.78
C ALA A 239 12.72 2.53 31.17
#